data_AF-A0AAE2D5W0-F1
#
_entry.id   AF-A0AAE2D5W0-F1
#
_cell.length_a   1.000
_cell.length_b   1.000
_cell.length_c   1.000
_cell.angle_alpha   90.00
_cell.angle_beta   90.00
_cell.angle_gamma   90.00
#
_symmetry.space_group_name_H-M   'P 1'
#
loop_
_entity.id
_entity.type
_entity.pdbx_description
1 polymer ?
#
loop_
_entity_poly.entity_id
_entity_poly.type
_entity_poly.pdbx_seq_one_letter_code
_entity_poly.pdbx_strand_id
1 'polypeptide(L)'
;MINVYILAFTLILPIIMSAPKFDSAESSLTNDSYSENVLPSRSNQSNESFVIKTITSVPLYRIVSYFTNRTEESEAKVHDLNIPYSMYYTHMYLAWKSADQLLSSVTLNADNLKSRLNGANLVLSTSKLSDMYAPGMITPVLDFVTKCYEWAKPVTVRIPYGSAFISTLRVASTPEINRALIAYTAEQFLRATIRGSYHFVWEANLVMKEFMKELNYEQVVCGGLSSYNPCDWTLMGLTQEKAKEQCLYRLINTKSN
;
A
#
# COMPACT_ATOMS: atom_id res chain seq x y z
N MET A 1 -59.08 19.66 36.35
CA MET A 1 -57.75 19.83 35.75
C MET A 1 -56.92 18.61 36.06
N ILE A 2 -56.51 17.87 35.01
CA ILE A 2 -55.24 17.16 34.78
C ILE A 2 -55.53 16.20 33.63
N ASN A 3 -55.07 16.59 32.44
CA ASN A 3 -55.05 15.75 31.24
C ASN A 3 -53.84 14.81 31.36
N VAL A 4 -54.07 13.49 31.30
CA VAL A 4 -53.02 12.49 31.27
C VAL A 4 -52.74 12.15 29.80
N TYR A 5 -51.61 12.60 29.27
CA TYR A 5 -51.10 12.18 27.97
C TYR A 5 -50.32 10.88 28.14
N ILE A 6 -50.80 9.81 27.52
CA ILE A 6 -50.08 8.54 27.38
C ILE A 6 -49.07 8.71 26.23
N LEU A 7 -47.79 8.83 26.58
CA LEU A 7 -46.67 8.83 25.63
C LEU A 7 -46.29 7.37 25.33
N ALA A 8 -46.67 6.88 24.15
CA ALA A 8 -46.22 5.59 23.65
C ALA A 8 -44.77 5.70 23.15
N PHE A 9 -43.83 5.08 23.87
CA PHE A 9 -42.47 4.88 23.41
C PHE A 9 -42.44 3.70 22.43
N THR A 10 -42.39 3.98 21.14
CA THR A 10 -42.07 2.97 20.11
C THR A 10 -40.56 2.71 20.13
N LEU A 11 -40.17 1.51 20.56
CA LEU A 11 -38.84 0.93 20.39
C LEU A 11 -38.50 0.84 18.90
N ILE A 12 -37.59 1.70 18.44
CA ILE A 12 -36.94 1.54 17.13
C ILE A 12 -35.68 0.70 17.38
N LEU A 13 -35.77 -0.61 17.09
CA LEU A 13 -34.62 -1.48 16.95
C LEU A 13 -33.77 -1.00 15.74
N PRO A 14 -32.44 -0.87 15.85
CA PRO A 14 -31.62 -0.62 14.69
C PRO A 14 -31.58 -1.88 13.83
N ILE A 15 -32.15 -1.80 12.64
CA ILE A 15 -31.97 -2.81 11.60
C ILE A 15 -30.49 -2.77 11.21
N ILE A 16 -29.78 -3.86 11.49
CA ILE A 16 -28.43 -4.10 10.97
C ILE A 16 -28.57 -4.22 9.44
N MET A 17 -28.30 -3.13 8.74
CA MET A 17 -28.18 -3.14 7.28
C MET A 17 -26.81 -3.71 6.92
N SER A 18 -26.77 -5.02 6.69
CA SER A 18 -25.68 -5.65 5.97
C SER A 18 -25.61 -5.05 4.56
N ALA A 19 -24.51 -4.38 4.22
CA ALA A 19 -24.28 -3.90 2.87
C ALA A 19 -24.20 -5.09 1.90
N PRO A 20 -24.90 -5.06 0.75
CA PRO A 20 -24.81 -6.14 -0.22
C PRO A 20 -23.42 -6.15 -0.88
N LYS A 21 -22.83 -7.35 -0.99
CA LYS A 21 -21.72 -7.60 -1.92
C LYS A 21 -22.20 -7.30 -3.33
N PHE A 22 -21.50 -6.39 -4.00
CA PHE A 22 -21.82 -5.95 -5.35
C PHE A 22 -21.31 -7.00 -6.35
N ASP A 23 -22.20 -7.85 -6.86
CA ASP A 23 -21.93 -8.69 -8.02
C ASP A 23 -22.16 -7.87 -9.29
N SER A 24 -21.11 -7.68 -10.09
CA SER A 24 -21.18 -6.93 -11.34
C SER A 24 -21.91 -7.74 -12.41
N ALA A 25 -23.08 -7.25 -12.83
CA ALA A 25 -23.87 -7.79 -13.94
C ALA A 25 -23.13 -7.66 -15.29
N GLU A 26 -23.15 -8.74 -16.05
CA GLU A 26 -22.64 -8.83 -17.42
C GLU A 26 -23.55 -8.08 -18.40
N SER A 27 -22.93 -7.20 -19.18
CA SER A 27 -23.54 -6.57 -20.35
C SER A 27 -22.65 -6.89 -21.56
N SER A 28 -23.09 -7.84 -22.37
CA SER A 28 -22.52 -8.20 -23.66
C SER A 28 -22.90 -7.15 -24.71
N LEU A 29 -21.91 -6.46 -25.29
CA LEU A 29 -22.06 -5.78 -26.58
C LEU A 29 -20.79 -5.99 -27.43
N THR A 30 -21.05 -6.34 -28.68
CA THR A 30 -20.18 -6.91 -29.71
C THR A 30 -19.29 -5.90 -30.43
N ASN A 31 -18.13 -6.40 -30.87
CA ASN A 31 -17.17 -5.99 -31.90
C ASN A 31 -17.36 -4.67 -32.65
N ASP A 32 -16.25 -3.92 -32.79
CA ASP A 32 -15.73 -3.57 -34.12
C ASP A 32 -14.21 -3.34 -34.11
N SER A 33 -13.58 -3.81 -35.18
CA SER A 33 -12.14 -3.87 -35.43
C SER A 33 -11.59 -2.58 -36.04
N TYR A 34 -10.45 -2.09 -35.58
CA TYR A 34 -9.50 -1.35 -36.43
C TYR A 34 -8.06 -1.66 -36.04
N SER A 35 -7.31 -2.13 -37.03
CA SER A 35 -5.89 -2.49 -36.99
C SER A 35 -5.06 -1.26 -37.36
N GLU A 36 -4.05 -0.92 -36.55
CA GLU A 36 -2.91 -0.13 -37.02
C GLU A 36 -1.60 -0.67 -36.43
N ASN A 37 -0.65 -0.85 -37.35
CA ASN A 37 0.65 -1.47 -37.15
C ASN A 37 1.59 -0.57 -36.33
N VAL A 38 2.16 -1.10 -35.25
CA VAL A 38 3.35 -0.53 -34.60
C VAL A 38 4.42 -1.61 -34.49
N LEU A 39 5.60 -1.30 -35.07
CA LEU A 39 6.83 -2.09 -35.02
C LEU A 39 7.15 -2.57 -33.59
N PRO A 40 7.52 -3.86 -33.38
CA PRO A 40 7.83 -4.35 -32.05
C PRO A 40 9.25 -3.89 -31.65
N SER A 41 9.34 -3.00 -30.66
CA SER A 41 10.59 -2.81 -29.94
C SER A 41 10.84 -4.07 -29.10
N ARG A 42 12.02 -4.67 -29.26
CA ARG A 42 12.53 -5.78 -28.45
C ARG A 42 12.54 -5.36 -26.97
N SER A 43 11.50 -5.73 -26.23
CA SER A 43 11.61 -6.03 -24.82
C SER A 43 11.67 -7.55 -24.71
N ASN A 44 12.59 -8.06 -23.90
CA ASN A 44 12.64 -9.49 -23.59
C ASN A 44 11.28 -9.86 -22.99
N GLN A 45 10.44 -10.48 -23.80
CA GLN A 45 9.15 -11.02 -23.41
C GLN A 45 9.46 -12.28 -22.59
N SER A 46 9.78 -12.10 -21.32
CA SER A 46 9.47 -13.14 -20.34
C SER A 46 7.97 -13.39 -20.47
N ASN A 47 7.58 -14.67 -20.49
CA ASN A 47 6.18 -15.07 -20.36
C ASN A 47 5.70 -14.74 -18.93
N GLU A 48 5.72 -13.46 -18.56
CA GLU A 48 5.20 -13.00 -17.29
C GLU A 48 3.68 -13.04 -17.36
N SER A 49 3.08 -13.78 -16.42
CA SER A 49 1.63 -13.91 -16.27
C SER A 49 0.95 -12.60 -15.87
N PHE A 50 1.72 -11.50 -15.73
CA PHE A 50 1.26 -10.20 -15.31
C PHE A 50 1.99 -9.06 -16.01
N VAL A 51 1.37 -7.89 -15.99
CA VAL A 51 1.96 -6.63 -16.46
C VAL A 51 1.87 -5.58 -15.35
N ILE A 52 2.94 -4.81 -15.16
CA ILE A 52 2.96 -3.67 -14.24
C ILE A 52 2.48 -2.42 -14.97
N LYS A 53 1.58 -1.66 -14.36
CA LYS A 53 1.01 -0.41 -14.88
C LYS A 53 0.95 0.66 -13.79
N THR A 54 0.81 1.91 -14.20
CA THR A 54 0.52 3.02 -13.29
C THR A 54 -0.90 2.91 -12.74
N ILE A 55 -1.16 3.58 -11.62
CA ILE A 55 -2.47 3.55 -10.95
C ILE A 55 -3.61 4.16 -11.77
N THR A 56 -3.28 4.96 -12.79
CA THR A 56 -4.26 5.57 -13.71
C THR A 56 -4.84 4.57 -14.72
N SER A 57 -4.23 3.39 -14.86
CA SER A 57 -4.71 2.33 -15.77
C SER A 57 -5.93 1.57 -15.26
N VAL A 58 -6.30 1.75 -14.00
CA VAL A 58 -7.40 1.04 -13.34
C VAL A 58 -8.27 2.04 -12.58
N PRO A 59 -9.61 1.93 -12.64
CA PRO A 59 -10.49 2.77 -11.84
C PRO A 59 -10.15 2.71 -10.35
N LEU A 60 -10.06 3.87 -9.70
CA LEU A 60 -9.65 4.01 -8.29
C LEU A 60 -10.41 3.04 -7.35
N TYR A 61 -11.73 2.92 -7.49
CA TYR A 61 -12.53 2.05 -6.63
C TYR A 61 -12.11 0.57 -6.72
N ARG A 62 -11.64 0.09 -7.88
CA ARG A 62 -11.15 -1.28 -8.05
C ARG A 62 -9.83 -1.48 -7.32
N ILE A 63 -8.94 -0.49 -7.37
CA ILE A 63 -7.66 -0.52 -6.65
C ILE A 63 -7.92 -0.53 -5.14
N VAL A 64 -8.75 0.40 -4.66
CA VAL A 64 -9.06 0.53 -3.23
C VAL A 64 -9.74 -0.74 -2.70
N SER A 65 -10.74 -1.26 -3.41
CA SER A 65 -11.42 -2.50 -3.01
C SER A 65 -10.49 -3.70 -2.99
N TYR A 66 -9.67 -3.88 -4.03
CA TYR A 66 -8.67 -4.95 -4.06
C TYR A 66 -7.67 -4.83 -2.92
N PHE A 67 -7.11 -3.63 -2.73
CA PHE A 67 -6.07 -3.37 -1.74
C PHE A 67 -6.59 -3.59 -0.33
N THR A 68 -7.72 -2.98 0.01
CA THR A 68 -8.33 -3.04 1.35
C THR A 68 -8.65 -4.48 1.73
N ASN A 69 -9.32 -5.23 0.83
CA ASN A 69 -9.68 -6.62 1.12
C ASN A 69 -8.43 -7.49 1.32
N ARG A 70 -7.41 -7.31 0.48
CA ARG A 70 -6.18 -8.09 0.58
C ARG A 70 -5.39 -7.77 1.83
N THR A 71 -5.26 -6.50 2.23
CA THR A 71 -4.54 -6.15 3.45
C THR A 71 -5.26 -6.62 4.70
N GLU A 72 -6.58 -6.57 4.74
CA GLU A 72 -7.34 -7.16 5.85
C GLU A 72 -7.22 -8.68 5.92
N GLU A 73 -7.09 -9.37 4.78
CA GLU A 73 -6.94 -10.83 4.78
C GLU A 73 -5.54 -11.29 5.21
N SER A 74 -4.48 -10.57 4.80
CA SER A 74 -3.11 -11.11 4.89
C SER A 74 -2.07 -10.21 5.57
N GLU A 75 -2.34 -8.92 5.79
CA GLU A 75 -1.35 -8.02 6.38
C GLU A 75 -1.55 -7.87 7.89
N ALA A 76 -0.61 -8.39 8.67
CA ALA A 76 -0.65 -8.34 10.15
C ALA A 76 -0.76 -6.90 10.68
N LYS A 77 -0.16 -5.93 9.97
CA LYS A 77 -0.21 -4.50 10.28
C LYS A 77 -1.62 -3.88 10.14
N VAL A 78 -2.58 -4.63 9.63
CA VAL A 78 -3.98 -4.21 9.41
C VAL A 78 -4.92 -5.18 10.09
N HIS A 79 -4.85 -6.46 9.74
CA HIS A 79 -5.69 -7.54 10.26
C HIS A 79 -5.67 -7.60 11.80
N ASP A 80 -4.47 -7.57 12.41
CA ASP A 80 -4.33 -7.76 13.86
C ASP A 80 -4.68 -6.51 14.67
N LEU A 81 -4.79 -5.34 14.01
CA LEU A 81 -5.13 -4.08 14.67
C LEU A 81 -6.65 -3.87 14.84
N ASN A 82 -7.47 -4.77 14.28
CA ASN A 82 -8.93 -4.78 14.40
C ASN A 82 -9.58 -3.42 14.03
N ILE A 83 -9.08 -2.78 12.97
CA ILE A 83 -9.62 -1.52 12.45
C ILE A 83 -10.92 -1.84 11.70
N PRO A 84 -12.04 -1.14 11.97
CA PRO A 84 -13.29 -1.39 11.24
C PRO A 84 -13.13 -1.18 9.73
N TYR A 85 -13.68 -2.12 8.93
CA TYR A 85 -13.60 -2.12 7.46
C TYR A 85 -13.91 -0.76 6.84
N SER A 86 -15.04 -0.16 7.23
CA SER A 86 -15.50 1.12 6.64
C SER A 86 -14.52 2.26 6.90
N MET A 87 -13.93 2.32 8.10
CA MET A 87 -12.91 3.30 8.44
C MET A 87 -11.63 3.08 7.64
N TYR A 88 -11.18 1.82 7.55
CA TYR A 88 -9.97 1.46 6.83
C TYR A 88 -10.12 1.66 5.31
N TYR A 89 -11.26 1.28 4.73
CA TYR A 89 -11.58 1.52 3.33
C TYR A 89 -11.57 3.02 2.99
N THR A 90 -12.20 3.87 3.81
CA THR A 90 -12.20 5.33 3.58
C THR A 90 -10.79 5.91 3.69
N HIS A 91 -10.00 5.46 4.67
CA HIS A 91 -8.59 5.83 4.78
C HIS A 91 -7.80 5.43 3.54
N MET A 92 -7.92 4.18 3.08
CA MET A 92 -7.27 3.70 1.86
C MET A 92 -7.72 4.46 0.62
N TYR A 93 -9.01 4.77 0.49
CA TYR A 93 -9.54 5.56 -0.63
C TYR A 93 -8.87 6.94 -0.72
N LEU A 94 -8.76 7.63 0.41
CA LEU A 94 -8.12 8.95 0.48
C LEU A 94 -6.59 8.86 0.34
N ALA A 95 -5.97 7.80 0.85
CA ALA A 95 -4.56 7.52 0.65
C ALA A 95 -4.22 7.33 -0.84
N TRP A 96 -5.00 6.54 -1.56
CA TRP A 96 -4.82 6.31 -3.00
C TRP A 96 -5.07 7.57 -3.84
N LYS A 97 -5.94 8.48 -3.42
CA LYS A 97 -6.08 9.80 -4.05
C LYS A 97 -4.81 10.66 -3.90
N SER A 98 -4.11 10.49 -2.79
CA SER A 98 -2.86 11.19 -2.48
C SER A 98 -1.61 10.46 -2.97
N ALA A 99 -1.75 9.29 -3.59
CA ALA A 99 -0.66 8.47 -4.08
C ALA A 99 0.23 9.21 -5.08
N ASP A 100 1.53 8.92 -5.04
CA ASP A 100 2.44 9.35 -6.09
C ASP A 100 2.16 8.53 -7.35
N GLN A 101 1.69 9.17 -8.43
CA GLN A 101 1.26 8.48 -9.65
C GLN A 101 2.40 7.81 -10.41
N LEU A 102 3.64 8.29 -10.24
CA LEU A 102 4.81 7.77 -10.93
C LEU A 102 5.42 6.58 -10.18
N LEU A 103 5.41 6.62 -8.85
CA LEU A 103 6.01 5.58 -8.02
C LEU A 103 5.02 4.49 -7.62
N SER A 104 3.74 4.82 -7.52
CA SER A 104 2.67 3.85 -7.22
C SER A 104 2.30 3.06 -8.46
N SER A 105 2.05 1.78 -8.27
CA SER A 105 1.84 0.84 -9.37
C SER A 105 0.82 -0.23 -9.03
N VAL A 106 0.27 -0.82 -10.08
CA VAL A 106 -0.63 -1.97 -10.01
C VAL A 106 -0.14 -3.04 -10.97
N THR A 107 -0.44 -4.30 -10.67
CA THR A 107 -0.22 -5.40 -11.60
C THR A 107 -1.54 -6.00 -12.04
N LEU A 108 -1.60 -6.36 -13.33
CA LEU A 108 -2.76 -6.97 -13.98
C LEU A 108 -2.36 -8.31 -14.58
N ASN A 109 -3.23 -9.32 -14.53
CA ASN A 109 -3.01 -10.56 -15.27
C ASN A 109 -2.85 -10.26 -16.78
N ALA A 110 -1.84 -10.84 -17.42
CA ALA A 110 -1.55 -10.62 -18.84
C ALA A 110 -2.64 -11.19 -19.78
N ASP A 111 -3.26 -12.31 -19.39
CA ASP A 111 -4.10 -13.13 -20.29
C ASP A 111 -5.62 -12.97 -20.12
N ASN A 112 -6.11 -11.94 -19.44
CA ASN A 112 -7.54 -11.84 -19.11
C ASN A 112 -8.23 -10.65 -19.79
N LEU A 113 -9.28 -10.95 -20.57
CA LEU A 113 -10.23 -9.96 -21.15
C LEU A 113 -10.81 -8.98 -20.11
N LYS A 114 -10.77 -9.33 -18.81
CA LYS A 114 -11.27 -8.52 -17.70
C LYS A 114 -10.18 -7.77 -16.90
N SER A 115 -8.90 -7.79 -17.33
CA SER A 115 -7.75 -7.14 -16.68
C SER A 115 -7.86 -7.13 -15.15
N ARG A 116 -7.65 -8.30 -14.54
CA ARG A 116 -7.83 -8.49 -13.09
C ARG A 116 -6.59 -8.01 -12.34
N LEU A 117 -6.79 -7.19 -11.31
CA LEU A 117 -5.75 -6.80 -10.36
C LEU A 117 -5.21 -8.04 -9.64
N ASN A 118 -3.89 -8.17 -9.60
CA ASN A 118 -3.21 -9.26 -8.89
C ASN A 118 -2.06 -8.74 -8.01
N GLY A 119 -1.91 -7.42 -7.90
CA GLY A 119 -0.97 -6.73 -7.02
C GLY A 119 -1.13 -5.21 -7.10
N ALA A 120 -0.72 -4.53 -6.05
CA ALA A 120 -0.78 -3.07 -5.93
C ALA A 120 0.22 -2.56 -4.89
N ASN A 121 0.98 -1.53 -5.26
CA ASN A 121 1.92 -0.84 -4.39
C ASN A 121 1.52 0.64 -4.27
N LEU A 122 1.14 1.06 -3.06
CA LEU A 122 0.84 2.45 -2.76
C LEU A 122 2.11 3.15 -2.29
N VAL A 123 2.53 4.19 -2.99
CA VAL A 123 3.68 5.02 -2.62
C VAL A 123 3.21 6.42 -2.26
N LEU A 124 3.65 6.90 -1.09
CA LEU A 124 3.37 8.26 -0.61
C LEU A 124 4.67 8.97 -0.26
N SER A 125 4.68 10.29 -0.36
CA SER A 125 5.73 11.10 0.29
C SER A 125 5.49 11.10 1.80
N THR A 126 6.54 11.04 2.62
CA THR A 126 6.37 11.15 4.09
C THR A 126 5.73 12.47 4.50
N SER A 127 5.89 13.53 3.69
CA SER A 127 5.24 14.82 3.94
C SER A 127 3.72 14.76 3.86
N LYS A 128 3.14 13.72 3.25
CA LYS A 128 1.69 13.53 3.17
C LYS A 128 1.11 12.77 4.36
N LEU A 129 1.94 12.12 5.19
CA LEU A 129 1.47 11.26 6.28
C LEU A 129 0.65 12.02 7.33
N SER A 130 1.07 13.24 7.70
CA SER A 130 0.36 14.08 8.67
C SER A 130 -1.02 14.54 8.20
N ASP A 131 -1.22 14.59 6.89
CA ASP A 131 -2.42 15.15 6.27
C ASP A 131 -3.42 14.06 5.88
N MET A 132 -3.09 12.79 6.15
CA MET A 132 -3.97 11.67 5.82
C MET A 132 -5.18 11.64 6.75
N TYR A 133 -6.34 11.36 6.17
CA TYR A 133 -7.53 11.05 6.94
C TYR A 133 -7.30 9.80 7.78
N ALA A 134 -7.30 9.93 9.10
CA ALA A 134 -6.87 8.87 10.01
C ALA A 134 -7.83 8.77 11.21
N PRO A 135 -9.00 8.15 11.05
CA PRO A 135 -9.96 7.97 12.14
C PRO A 135 -9.55 6.86 13.10
N GLY A 136 -9.86 7.03 14.39
CA GLY A 136 -9.77 5.97 15.41
C GLY A 136 -8.36 5.38 15.52
N MET A 137 -8.26 4.05 15.42
CA MET A 137 -6.99 3.32 15.54
C MET A 137 -5.99 3.59 14.41
N ILE A 138 -6.40 4.29 13.34
CA ILE A 138 -5.49 4.68 12.25
C ILE A 138 -4.57 5.83 12.70
N THR A 139 -5.05 6.76 13.55
CA THR A 139 -4.23 7.87 14.06
C THR A 139 -2.95 7.39 14.76
N PRO A 140 -3.01 6.52 15.79
CA PRO A 140 -1.80 6.08 16.48
C PRO A 140 -0.86 5.27 15.56
N VAL A 141 -1.39 4.55 14.57
CA VAL A 141 -0.57 3.84 13.56
C VAL A 141 0.19 4.83 12.69
N LEU A 142 -0.47 5.88 12.20
CA LEU A 142 0.19 6.93 11.43
C LEU A 142 1.25 7.68 12.24
N ASP A 143 0.96 8.00 13.51
CA ASP A 143 1.93 8.61 14.41
C ASP A 143 3.15 7.72 14.62
N PHE A 144 2.92 6.42 14.81
CA PHE A 144 3.98 5.42 14.95
C PHE A 144 4.86 5.35 13.70
N VAL A 145 4.28 5.15 12.51
CA VAL A 145 5.08 5.04 11.27
C VAL A 145 5.80 6.34 10.94
N THR A 146 5.18 7.50 11.21
CA THR A 146 5.80 8.81 11.00
C THR A 146 7.05 8.98 11.86
N LYS A 147 6.97 8.65 13.16
CA LYS A 147 8.12 8.68 14.08
C LYS A 147 9.20 7.69 13.68
N CYS A 148 8.80 6.49 13.27
CA CYS A 148 9.72 5.48 12.76
C CYS A 148 10.50 5.99 11.53
N TYR A 149 9.80 6.54 10.52
CA TYR A 149 10.46 7.06 9.33
C TYR A 149 11.35 8.26 9.61
N GLU A 150 10.96 9.14 10.52
CA GLU A 150 11.80 10.27 10.94
C GLU A 150 13.11 9.78 11.57
N TRP A 151 13.02 8.82 12.49
CA TRP A 151 14.18 8.20 13.13
C TRP A 151 15.06 7.43 12.13
N ALA A 152 14.43 6.78 11.14
CA ALA A 152 15.11 6.00 10.12
C ALA A 152 15.80 6.86 9.04
N LYS A 153 15.70 8.19 9.07
CA LYS A 153 16.43 9.06 8.15
C LYS A 153 17.94 9.01 8.43
N PRO A 154 18.79 8.98 7.40
CA PRO A 154 20.23 8.97 7.61
C PRO A 154 20.72 10.30 8.21
N VAL A 155 21.39 10.22 9.38
CA VAL A 155 21.93 11.39 10.12
C VAL A 155 23.12 12.03 9.39
N THR A 156 23.83 11.25 8.57
CA THR A 156 25.16 11.58 8.02
C THR A 156 25.13 12.33 6.70
N VAL A 157 23.98 12.44 6.03
CA VAL A 157 23.90 13.15 4.76
C VAL A 157 23.00 14.37 4.92
N ARG A 158 23.63 15.52 5.22
CA ARG A 158 23.02 16.85 5.04
C ARG A 158 22.79 17.07 3.54
N ILE A 159 21.83 16.36 2.99
CA ILE A 159 21.35 16.58 1.64
C ILE A 159 20.21 17.56 1.81
N PRO A 160 20.41 18.83 1.42
CA PRO A 160 19.54 19.91 1.86
C PRO A 160 18.09 19.81 1.34
N TYR A 161 17.77 18.84 0.46
CA TYR A 161 16.49 18.76 -0.24
C TYR A 161 15.96 17.35 -0.52
N GLY A 162 16.53 16.29 0.07
CA GLY A 162 16.09 14.92 -0.23
C GLY A 162 14.65 14.65 0.21
N SER A 163 13.79 14.22 -0.72
CA SER A 163 12.42 13.80 -0.41
C SER A 163 12.37 12.33 0.01
N ALA A 164 11.39 12.01 0.85
CA ALA A 164 11.21 10.68 1.41
C ALA A 164 9.94 10.06 0.87
N PHE A 165 10.03 8.85 0.35
CA PHE A 165 8.89 8.09 -0.14
C PHE A 165 8.74 6.80 0.63
N ILE A 166 7.51 6.33 0.79
CA ILE A 166 7.18 5.17 1.59
C ILE A 166 6.25 4.23 0.82
N SER A 167 6.61 2.96 0.78
CA SER A 167 5.71 1.84 0.47
C SER A 167 5.39 1.10 1.77
N THR A 168 4.47 1.63 2.57
CA THR A 168 4.15 1.06 3.90
C THR A 168 3.41 -0.26 3.79
N LEU A 169 2.47 -0.32 2.86
CA LEU A 169 1.64 -1.48 2.58
C LEU A 169 1.72 -1.79 1.09
N ARG A 170 1.77 -3.08 0.77
CA ARG A 170 1.75 -3.59 -0.59
C ARG A 170 1.04 -4.92 -0.56
N VAL A 171 0.22 -5.17 -1.57
CA VAL A 171 -0.48 -6.44 -1.72
C VAL A 171 -0.06 -7.07 -3.03
N ALA A 172 0.19 -8.37 -2.98
CA ALA A 172 0.55 -9.16 -4.15
C ALA A 172 -0.07 -10.54 -4.00
N SER A 173 -0.59 -11.07 -5.09
CA SER A 173 -1.15 -12.43 -5.11
C SER A 173 -0.07 -13.52 -5.03
N THR A 174 1.16 -13.20 -5.42
CA THR A 174 2.31 -14.11 -5.32
C THR A 174 3.58 -13.35 -4.89
N PRO A 175 4.60 -14.05 -4.35
CA PRO A 175 5.90 -13.46 -4.03
C PRO A 175 6.62 -12.85 -5.25
N GLU A 176 6.46 -13.45 -6.44
CA GLU A 176 7.05 -12.96 -7.68
C GLU A 176 6.49 -11.59 -8.06
N ILE A 177 5.17 -11.41 -7.94
CA ILE A 177 4.51 -10.10 -8.16
C ILE A 177 4.98 -9.09 -7.11
N ASN A 178 5.14 -9.50 -5.84
CA ASN A 178 5.66 -8.61 -4.80
C ASN A 178 7.06 -8.09 -5.14
N ARG A 179 7.97 -9.00 -5.52
CA ARG A 179 9.33 -8.66 -5.95
C ARG A 179 9.31 -7.76 -7.18
N ALA A 180 8.50 -8.07 -8.18
CA ALA A 180 8.39 -7.26 -9.40
C ALA A 180 7.89 -5.82 -9.10
N LEU A 181 6.90 -5.66 -8.22
CA LEU A 181 6.43 -4.35 -7.76
C LEU A 181 7.53 -3.56 -7.06
N ILE A 182 8.32 -4.19 -6.18
CA ILE A 182 9.43 -3.53 -5.46
C ILE A 182 10.53 -3.12 -6.45
N ALA A 183 10.92 -4.01 -7.35
CA ALA A 183 11.95 -3.74 -8.36
C ALA A 183 11.52 -2.58 -9.27
N TYR A 184 10.27 -2.60 -9.74
CA TYR A 184 9.69 -1.52 -10.54
C TYR A 184 9.71 -0.19 -9.79
N THR A 185 9.19 -0.14 -8.55
CA THR A 185 9.17 1.09 -7.76
C THR A 185 10.58 1.58 -7.44
N ALA A 186 11.54 0.69 -7.14
CA ALA A 186 12.94 1.06 -6.91
C ALA A 186 13.56 1.72 -8.16
N GLU A 187 13.31 1.15 -9.34
CA GLU A 187 13.76 1.72 -10.60
C GLU A 187 13.13 3.09 -10.88
N GLN A 188 11.81 3.22 -10.75
CA GLN A 188 11.13 4.50 -10.95
C GLN A 188 11.63 5.55 -9.96
N PHE A 189 11.80 5.19 -8.69
CA PHE A 189 12.34 6.07 -7.67
C PHE A 189 13.73 6.60 -8.05
N LEU A 190 14.66 5.71 -8.42
CA LEU A 190 16.03 6.11 -8.79
C LEU A 190 16.09 6.98 -10.05
N ARG A 191 15.09 6.87 -10.94
CA ARG A 191 14.97 7.69 -12.15
C ARG A 191 14.32 9.05 -11.88
N ALA A 192 13.32 9.08 -11.00
CA ALA A 192 12.44 10.23 -10.82
C ALA A 192 12.89 11.21 -9.74
N THR A 193 13.68 10.75 -8.77
CA THR A 193 14.05 11.58 -7.61
C THR A 193 15.45 12.15 -7.73
N ILE A 194 15.69 13.24 -7.02
CA ILE A 194 17.02 13.84 -6.94
C ILE A 194 17.94 13.05 -6.01
N ARG A 195 19.25 13.28 -6.15
CA ARG A 195 20.27 12.77 -5.24
C ARG A 195 19.88 13.05 -3.79
N GLY A 196 19.93 11.99 -2.99
CA GLY A 196 19.67 12.05 -1.57
C GLY A 196 18.24 11.87 -1.13
N SER A 197 17.33 11.72 -2.07
CA SER A 197 16.01 11.20 -1.77
C SER A 197 16.13 9.76 -1.27
N TYR A 198 15.15 9.30 -0.50
CA TYR A 198 15.12 7.94 0.04
C TYR A 198 13.74 7.31 -0.11
N HIS A 199 13.73 6.00 -0.32
CA HIS A 199 12.52 5.19 -0.40
C HIS A 199 12.55 4.11 0.68
N PHE A 200 11.52 4.09 1.51
CA PHE A 200 11.33 3.14 2.60
C PHE A 200 10.33 2.06 2.22
N VAL A 201 10.66 0.82 2.56
CA VAL A 201 9.82 -0.35 2.29
C VAL A 201 9.79 -1.25 3.52
N TRP A 202 8.61 -1.69 3.92
CA TRP A 202 8.45 -2.77 4.90
C TRP A 202 8.39 -4.12 4.20
N GLU A 203 9.17 -5.10 4.65
CA GLU A 203 9.19 -6.45 4.10
C GLU A 203 9.52 -7.53 5.13
N ALA A 204 9.13 -8.76 4.81
CA ALA A 204 9.42 -9.96 5.60
C ALA A 204 10.90 -10.37 5.48
N ASN A 205 11.66 -10.28 6.57
CA ASN A 205 13.13 -10.49 6.54
C ASN A 205 13.56 -11.81 5.89
N LEU A 206 12.97 -12.91 6.37
CA LEU A 206 13.42 -14.27 6.06
C LEU A 206 13.36 -14.58 4.56
N VAL A 207 12.42 -13.96 3.85
CA VAL A 207 12.14 -14.26 2.43
C VAL A 207 12.69 -13.19 1.49
N MET A 208 12.82 -11.94 1.97
CA MET A 208 13.08 -10.80 1.10
C MET A 208 14.48 -10.21 1.25
N LYS A 209 15.24 -10.54 2.30
CA LYS A 209 16.53 -9.90 2.60
C LYS A 209 17.52 -9.88 1.44
N GLU A 210 17.80 -11.01 0.81
CA GLU A 210 18.77 -11.07 -0.29
C GLU A 210 18.27 -10.31 -1.53
N PHE A 211 16.98 -10.44 -1.86
CA PHE A 211 16.37 -9.67 -2.95
C PHE A 211 16.42 -8.15 -2.69
N MET A 212 16.15 -7.70 -1.46
CA MET A 212 16.26 -6.28 -1.09
C MET A 212 17.69 -5.78 -1.25
N LYS A 213 18.68 -6.59 -0.86
CA LYS A 213 20.10 -6.28 -1.01
C LYS A 213 20.52 -6.20 -2.48
N GLU A 214 20.04 -7.08 -3.35
CA GLU A 214 20.27 -7.01 -4.81
C GLU A 214 19.79 -5.69 -5.41
N LEU A 215 18.69 -5.14 -4.88
CA LEU A 215 18.17 -3.82 -5.25
C LEU A 215 18.86 -2.64 -4.53
N ASN A 216 19.95 -2.89 -3.80
CA ASN A 216 20.70 -1.92 -2.99
C ASN A 216 19.88 -1.27 -1.87
N TYR A 217 18.84 -1.94 -1.37
CA TYR A 217 18.23 -1.53 -0.11
C TYR A 217 19.11 -1.94 1.08
N GLU A 218 19.26 -1.01 2.01
CA GLU A 218 19.82 -1.25 3.33
C GLU A 218 18.69 -1.69 4.29
N GLN A 219 18.92 -2.75 5.06
CA GLN A 219 18.03 -3.08 6.17
C GLN A 219 18.31 -2.11 7.33
N VAL A 220 17.34 -1.26 7.68
CA VAL A 220 17.47 -0.28 8.75
C VAL A 220 17.28 -0.94 10.10
N VAL A 221 16.15 -1.62 10.29
CA VAL A 221 15.78 -2.25 11.56
C VAL A 221 14.68 -3.29 11.35
N CYS A 222 14.55 -4.23 12.28
CA CYS A 222 13.43 -5.18 12.36
C CYS A 222 12.79 -5.07 13.74
N GLY A 223 11.50 -5.38 13.86
CA GLY A 223 10.79 -5.38 15.15
C GLY A 223 11.27 -6.48 16.10
N GLY A 224 10.80 -6.43 17.36
CA GLY A 224 11.05 -7.46 18.37
C GLY A 224 12.51 -7.60 18.82
N LEU A 225 13.30 -6.54 18.71
CA LEU A 225 14.68 -6.45 19.23
C LEU A 225 14.69 -5.73 20.59
N SER A 226 15.62 -6.10 21.47
CA SER A 226 15.66 -5.64 22.88
C SER A 226 16.22 -4.22 23.11
N SER A 227 16.75 -3.56 22.08
CA SER A 227 17.19 -2.15 22.15
C SER A 227 16.06 -1.21 21.74
N TYR A 228 16.18 0.08 22.10
CA TYR A 228 15.20 1.10 21.70
C TYR A 228 15.01 1.10 20.17
N ASN A 229 13.79 0.78 19.73
CA ASN A 229 13.40 0.66 18.33
C ASN A 229 12.07 1.40 18.08
N PRO A 230 12.09 2.63 17.55
CA PRO A 230 10.87 3.39 17.22
C PRO A 230 10.01 2.76 16.13
N CYS A 231 10.55 1.77 15.43
CA CYS A 231 9.92 1.04 14.33
C CYS A 231 9.44 -0.35 14.78
N ASP A 232 9.32 -0.61 16.08
CA ASP A 232 8.84 -1.90 16.58
C ASP A 232 7.31 -1.98 16.55
N TRP A 233 6.77 -2.82 15.68
CA TRP A 233 5.32 -3.02 15.56
C TRP A 233 4.66 -3.62 16.81
N THR A 234 5.43 -4.16 17.76
CA THR A 234 4.89 -4.53 19.09
C THR A 234 4.29 -3.32 19.82
N LEU A 235 4.76 -2.10 19.53
CA LEU A 235 4.19 -0.86 20.08
C LEU A 235 2.74 -0.64 19.62
N MET A 236 2.36 -1.22 18.47
CA MET A 236 1.00 -1.18 17.92
C MET A 236 0.19 -2.46 18.24
N GLY A 237 0.74 -3.39 19.01
CA GLY A 237 0.03 -4.60 19.44
C GLY A 237 0.32 -5.87 18.62
N LEU A 238 1.27 -5.85 17.68
CA LEU A 238 1.73 -7.09 17.05
C LEU A 238 2.51 -7.96 18.06
N THR A 239 2.46 -9.29 17.91
CA THR A 239 3.28 -10.18 18.75
C THR A 239 4.75 -10.02 18.40
N GLN A 240 5.64 -10.41 19.33
CA GLN A 240 7.08 -10.32 19.09
C GLN A 240 7.51 -11.14 17.86
N GLU A 241 6.90 -12.31 17.64
CA GLU A 241 7.18 -13.18 16.51
C GLU A 241 6.85 -12.48 15.19
N LYS A 242 5.64 -11.91 15.07
CA LYS A 242 5.22 -11.19 13.87
C LYS A 242 6.05 -9.92 13.66
N ALA A 243 6.36 -9.19 14.72
CA ALA A 243 7.15 -7.97 14.64
C ALA A 243 8.60 -8.23 14.16
N LYS A 244 9.21 -9.36 14.55
CA LYS A 244 10.56 -9.77 14.08
C LYS A 244 10.63 -10.00 12.58
N GLU A 245 9.52 -10.39 11.97
CA GLU A 245 9.45 -10.56 10.52
C GLU A 245 9.33 -9.22 9.80
N GLN A 246 8.76 -8.19 10.43
CA GLN A 246 8.60 -6.85 9.84
C GLN A 246 9.91 -6.06 9.91
N CYS A 247 10.64 -6.01 8.80
CA CYS A 247 11.84 -5.19 8.67
C CYS A 247 11.60 -3.97 7.80
N LEU A 248 12.16 -2.85 8.23
CA LEU A 248 12.23 -1.63 7.45
C LEU A 248 13.52 -1.64 6.62
N TYR A 249 13.35 -1.48 5.31
CA TYR A 249 14.41 -1.32 4.34
C TYR A 249 14.41 0.10 3.77
N ARG A 250 15.59 0.59 3.39
CA ARG A 250 15.79 1.93 2.83
C ARG A 250 16.68 1.88 1.60
N LEU A 251 16.22 2.49 0.51
CA LEU A 251 17.02 2.79 -0.68
C LEU A 251 17.32 4.28 -0.72
N ILE A 252 18.56 4.65 -1.02
CA ILE A 252 18.99 6.06 -1.15
C ILE A 252 19.38 6.31 -2.59
N ASN A 253 18.87 7.37 -3.21
CA ASN A 253 19.32 7.77 -4.53
C ASN A 253 20.69 8.45 -4.43
N THR A 254 21.75 7.79 -4.89
CA THR A 254 23.12 8.32 -4.84
C THR A 254 23.57 8.95 -6.15
N LYS A 255 22.76 8.89 -7.22
CA LYS A 255 23.09 9.44 -8.53
C LYS A 255 23.02 10.97 -8.48
N SER A 256 24.05 11.63 -9.00
CA SER A 256 23.96 13.06 -9.35
C SER A 256 23.23 13.15 -10.69
N ASN A 257 22.16 13.96 -10.77
CA ASN A 257 21.55 14.32 -12.05
C ASN A 257 22.51 15.13 -12.91
#